data_AF-A0A2V6SQ41-F1
#
_entry.id   AF-A0A2V6SQ41-F1
#
_cell.length_a   1.000
_cell.length_b   1.000
_cell.length_c   1.000
_cell.angle_alpha   90.00
_cell.angle_beta   90.00
_cell.angle_gamma   90.00
#
_symmetry.space_group_name_H-M   'P 1'
#
loop_
_entity.id
_entity.type
_entity.pdbx_description
1 polymer ?
#
loop_
_entity_poly.entity_id
_entity_poly.type
_entity_poly.pdbx_seq_one_letter_code
_entity_poly.pdbx_strand_id
1 'polypeptide(L)'
;MDEQAGGLGLSSIQEINHLPREMAEALYLRLVPEDLLERFRIDPRTLTGPEGTRLVQITAPEDKQWARVEVRSSTQDRDPALLVDVETSPLSVPELAFVQITDPAAARYGIDRDLDGRDTLFGTLSRNVDEEMRAFKDGLAPGQVRRGLRLLPGVLEAMDGFCRLIGAELYLIEPLFYHSAVLYERHGCGYLLGREVMDSLHAEFSEGGGLATGLDGSTPFRVPEAGRTVRGRSWALHDGISRGAWSGVKMYKAVGLRADINTFPGGIY
;
A
#
# COMPACT_ATOMS: atom_id res chain seq x y z
N MET A 1 -10.27 29.94 -28.24
CA MET A 1 -8.88 29.74 -27.79
C MET A 1 -8.98 29.53 -26.30
N ASP A 2 -9.12 28.26 -25.91
CA ASP A 2 -8.73 27.77 -24.59
C ASP A 2 -8.58 26.26 -24.74
N GLU A 3 -7.32 25.85 -24.82
CA GLU A 3 -6.83 24.51 -25.06
C GLU A 3 -6.18 24.08 -23.74
N GLN A 4 -6.92 23.30 -22.93
CA GLN A 4 -6.47 22.63 -21.70
C GLN A 4 -7.63 21.70 -21.24
N ALA A 5 -7.50 20.40 -21.02
CA ALA A 5 -6.38 19.48 -21.07
C ALA A 5 -6.88 18.10 -21.53
N GLY A 6 -6.33 17.58 -22.62
CA GLY A 6 -6.72 16.29 -23.20
C GLY A 6 -6.13 15.12 -22.42
N GLY A 7 -6.95 14.43 -21.63
CA GLY A 7 -6.67 13.04 -21.27
C GLY A 7 -6.66 12.17 -22.54
N LEU A 8 -6.04 10.98 -22.47
CA LEU A 8 -5.91 10.08 -23.64
C LEU A 8 -7.25 9.53 -24.17
N GLY A 9 -8.40 9.91 -23.58
CA GLY A 9 -9.70 9.32 -23.87
C GLY A 9 -9.86 7.89 -23.35
N LEU A 10 -8.86 7.38 -22.63
CA LEU A 10 -8.89 6.11 -21.91
C LEU A 10 -9.52 6.36 -20.55
N SER A 11 -10.54 5.60 -20.18
CA SER A 11 -11.32 5.77 -18.96
C SER A 11 -11.17 4.60 -17.97
N SER A 12 -10.57 3.48 -18.39
CA SER A 12 -10.43 2.28 -17.56
C SER A 12 -9.08 1.55 -17.76
N ILE A 13 -8.71 0.74 -16.75
CA ILE A 13 -7.54 -0.15 -16.82
C ILE A 13 -7.67 -1.16 -17.96
N GLN A 14 -8.90 -1.62 -18.24
CA GLN A 14 -9.15 -2.55 -19.34
C GLN A 14 -8.84 -1.95 -20.72
N GLU A 15 -9.21 -0.69 -20.95
CA GLU A 15 -8.89 0.00 -22.21
C GLU A 15 -7.38 0.17 -22.39
N ILE A 16 -6.64 0.42 -21.31
CA ILE A 16 -5.17 0.47 -21.34
C ILE A 16 -4.60 -0.92 -21.67
N ASN A 17 -5.15 -1.99 -21.06
CA ASN A 17 -4.71 -3.36 -21.31
C ASN A 17 -4.91 -3.80 -22.77
N HIS A 18 -5.89 -3.23 -23.49
CA HIS A 18 -6.11 -3.50 -24.92
C HIS A 18 -5.16 -2.75 -25.87
N LEU A 19 -4.33 -1.84 -25.37
CA LEU A 19 -3.36 -1.13 -26.19
C LEU A 19 -2.23 -2.07 -26.65
N PRO A 20 -1.50 -1.72 -27.72
CA PRO A 20 -0.25 -2.40 -28.04
C PRO A 20 0.67 -2.43 -26.81
N ARG A 21 1.28 -3.59 -26.55
CA ARG A 21 2.06 -3.86 -25.34
C ARG A 21 3.01 -2.73 -24.94
N GLU A 22 3.77 -2.19 -25.89
CA GLU A 22 4.73 -1.10 -25.63
C GLU A 22 4.06 0.16 -25.08
N MET A 23 2.85 0.48 -25.57
CA MET A 23 2.06 1.62 -25.11
C MET A 23 1.49 1.37 -23.71
N ALA A 24 0.94 0.18 -23.46
CA ALA A 24 0.43 -0.20 -22.15
C ALA A 24 1.56 -0.20 -21.11
N GLU A 25 2.72 -0.78 -21.44
CA GLU A 25 3.90 -0.78 -20.57
C GLU A 25 4.38 0.65 -20.27
N ALA A 26 4.42 1.54 -21.27
CA ALA A 26 4.80 2.94 -21.06
C ALA A 26 3.83 3.70 -20.15
N LEU A 27 2.52 3.40 -20.22
CA LEU A 27 1.52 3.99 -19.33
C LEU A 27 1.64 3.44 -17.90
N TYR A 28 1.76 2.12 -17.74
CA TYR A 28 1.88 1.51 -16.41
C TYR A 28 3.21 1.82 -15.72
N LEU A 29 4.29 2.07 -16.47
CA LEU A 29 5.54 2.55 -15.91
C LEU A 29 5.37 3.87 -15.14
N ARG A 30 4.37 4.69 -15.49
CA ARG A 30 4.07 5.95 -14.78
C ARG A 30 3.62 5.74 -13.34
N LEU A 31 3.28 4.52 -12.93
CA LEU A 31 2.98 4.15 -11.55
C LEU A 31 4.26 3.95 -10.71
N VAL A 32 5.45 3.97 -11.32
CA VAL A 32 6.74 3.82 -10.64
C VAL A 32 7.31 5.21 -10.32
N PRO A 33 7.68 5.50 -9.06
CA PRO A 33 8.36 6.74 -8.72
C PRO A 33 9.71 6.87 -9.44
N GLU A 34 10.00 8.05 -9.99
CA GLU A 34 11.25 8.32 -10.73
C GLU A 34 12.49 8.03 -9.87
N ASP A 35 12.48 8.44 -8.59
CA ASP A 35 13.52 8.16 -7.61
C ASP A 35 13.90 6.67 -7.53
N LEU A 36 12.94 5.76 -7.75
CA LEU A 36 13.20 4.32 -7.71
C LEU A 36 13.89 3.84 -8.98
N LEU A 37 13.47 4.34 -10.14
CA LEU A 37 14.12 4.05 -11.42
C LEU A 37 15.57 4.55 -11.40
N GLU A 38 15.80 5.77 -10.91
CA GLU A 38 17.13 6.35 -10.75
C GLU A 38 17.99 5.54 -9.78
N ARG A 39 17.45 5.21 -8.61
CA ARG A 39 18.17 4.44 -7.57
C ARG A 39 18.67 3.11 -8.09
N PHE A 40 17.91 2.42 -8.93
CA PHE A 40 18.31 1.14 -9.53
C PHE A 40 18.92 1.27 -10.93
N ARG A 41 19.07 2.51 -11.43
CA ARG A 41 19.61 2.81 -12.76
C ARG A 41 18.88 2.05 -13.87
N ILE A 42 17.55 2.02 -13.77
CA ILE A 42 16.66 1.38 -14.73
C ILE A 42 16.42 2.37 -15.88
N ASP A 43 16.67 1.94 -17.11
CA ASP A 43 16.28 2.71 -18.29
C ASP A 43 14.75 2.59 -18.49
N PRO A 44 13.98 3.69 -18.44
CA PRO A 44 12.53 3.65 -18.56
C PRO A 44 12.03 3.22 -19.94
N ARG A 45 12.88 3.24 -20.98
CA ARG A 45 12.51 2.81 -22.34
C ARG A 45 12.64 1.30 -22.53
N THR A 46 13.69 0.72 -21.96
CA THR A 46 13.98 -0.72 -22.12
C THR A 46 13.53 -1.54 -20.92
N LEU A 47 13.26 -0.89 -19.79
CA LEU A 47 12.90 -1.49 -18.50
C LEU A 47 14.01 -2.37 -17.91
N THR A 48 15.25 -2.13 -18.36
CA THR A 48 16.45 -2.88 -17.96
C THR A 48 17.34 -2.08 -17.03
N GLY A 49 18.00 -2.78 -16.12
CA GLY A 49 19.09 -2.23 -15.32
C GLY A 49 20.44 -2.19 -16.05
N PRO A 50 21.52 -1.82 -15.32
CA PRO A 50 22.87 -1.63 -15.88
C PRO A 50 23.47 -2.87 -16.57
N GLU A 51 23.04 -4.07 -16.17
CA GLU A 51 23.51 -5.33 -16.74
C GLU A 51 22.69 -5.78 -17.96
N GLY A 52 21.78 -4.93 -18.45
CA GLY A 52 20.85 -5.28 -19.54
C GLY A 52 19.75 -6.26 -19.12
N THR A 53 19.66 -6.60 -17.83
CA THR A 53 18.61 -7.46 -17.27
C THR A 53 17.34 -6.65 -17.05
N ARG A 54 16.18 -7.21 -17.41
CA ARG A 54 14.89 -6.56 -17.18
C ARG A 54 14.56 -6.55 -15.69
N LEU A 55 14.35 -5.35 -15.14
CA LEU A 55 14.10 -5.14 -13.71
C LEU A 55 12.69 -4.61 -13.40
N VAL A 56 11.94 -4.21 -14.43
CA VAL A 56 10.51 -3.88 -14.33
C VAL A 56 9.69 -4.92 -15.07
N GLN A 57 8.77 -5.56 -14.35
CA GLN A 57 7.79 -6.47 -14.91
C GLN A 57 6.41 -5.83 -14.83
N ILE A 58 5.72 -5.79 -15.97
CA ILE A 58 4.36 -5.29 -16.08
C ILE A 58 3.49 -6.46 -16.54
N THR A 59 2.49 -6.80 -15.73
CA THR A 59 1.53 -7.85 -16.03
C THR A 59 0.17 -7.21 -16.21
N ALA A 60 -0.31 -7.16 -17.44
CA ALA A 60 -1.52 -6.46 -17.86
C ALA A 60 -2.29 -7.32 -18.88
N PRO A 61 -3.04 -8.34 -18.43
CA PRO A 61 -3.74 -9.22 -19.36
C PRO A 61 -4.91 -8.49 -20.05
N GLU A 62 -5.02 -8.62 -21.37
CA GLU A 62 -6.01 -7.92 -22.20
C GLU A 62 -7.46 -8.17 -21.77
N ASP A 63 -7.77 -9.35 -21.21
CA ASP A 63 -9.11 -9.75 -20.77
C ASP A 63 -9.42 -9.39 -19.31
N LYS A 64 -8.53 -8.65 -18.64
CA LYS A 64 -8.64 -8.29 -17.23
C LYS A 64 -8.74 -6.78 -17.04
N GLN A 65 -9.36 -6.39 -15.93
CA GLN A 65 -9.50 -5.00 -15.50
C GLN A 65 -8.47 -4.62 -14.43
N TRP A 66 -7.39 -5.39 -14.32
CA TRP A 66 -6.28 -5.15 -13.40
C TRP A 66 -4.94 -5.17 -14.14
N ALA A 67 -3.95 -4.49 -13.57
CA ALA A 67 -2.56 -4.57 -13.98
C ALA A 67 -1.65 -4.55 -12.74
N ARG A 68 -0.50 -5.22 -12.86
CA ARG A 68 0.54 -5.28 -11.83
C ARG A 68 1.84 -4.73 -12.37
N VAL A 69 2.50 -3.86 -11.60
CA VAL A 69 3.85 -3.37 -11.86
C VAL A 69 4.77 -3.80 -10.73
N GLU A 70 5.82 -4.56 -11.07
CA GLU A 70 6.86 -5.00 -10.14
C GLU A 70 8.21 -4.40 -10.55
N VAL A 71 8.92 -3.81 -9.59
CA VAL A 71 10.27 -3.27 -9.77
C VAL A 71 11.23 -3.99 -8.82
N ARG A 72 12.31 -4.53 -9.36
CA ARG A 72 13.35 -5.25 -8.61
C ARG A 72 14.68 -4.50 -8.69
N SER A 73 15.54 -4.70 -7.69
CA SER A 73 16.92 -4.20 -7.75
C SER A 73 17.84 -5.19 -8.48
N SER A 74 17.50 -6.48 -8.40
CA SER A 74 18.16 -7.60 -9.07
C SER A 74 17.15 -8.68 -9.42
N THR A 75 17.42 -9.45 -10.49
CA THR A 75 16.62 -10.64 -10.83
C THR A 75 16.72 -11.76 -9.80
N GLN A 76 17.69 -11.69 -8.89
CA GLN A 76 17.86 -12.62 -7.78
C GLN A 76 17.05 -12.23 -6.53
N ASP A 77 16.47 -11.03 -6.51
CA ASP A 77 15.66 -10.60 -5.38
C ASP A 77 14.42 -11.48 -5.27
N ARG A 78 14.17 -12.03 -4.09
CA ARG A 78 12.94 -12.81 -3.83
C ARG A 78 11.70 -11.93 -3.95
N ASP A 79 11.70 -10.80 -3.26
CA ASP A 79 10.56 -9.88 -3.19
C ASP A 79 10.89 -8.62 -4.02
N PRO A 80 9.93 -8.04 -4.75
CA PRO A 80 10.16 -6.79 -5.46
C PRO A 80 10.34 -5.62 -4.49
N ALA A 81 11.14 -4.65 -4.89
CA ALA A 81 11.32 -3.40 -4.15
C ALA A 81 10.06 -2.52 -4.19
N LEU A 82 9.32 -2.60 -5.29
CA LEU A 82 7.99 -2.02 -5.45
C LEU A 82 7.08 -3.03 -6.16
N LEU A 83 5.89 -3.24 -5.61
CA LEU A 83 4.79 -3.90 -6.31
C LEU A 83 3.57 -2.97 -6.19
N VAL A 84 2.96 -2.66 -7.32
CA VAL A 84 1.73 -1.87 -7.42
C VAL A 84 0.71 -2.67 -8.22
N ASP A 85 -0.44 -2.93 -7.62
CA ASP A 85 -1.63 -3.41 -8.32
C ASP A 85 -2.61 -2.26 -8.50
N VAL A 86 -3.06 -2.09 -9.74
CA VAL A 86 -4.15 -1.19 -10.09
C VAL A 86 -5.28 -1.96 -10.74
N GLU A 87 -6.50 -1.56 -10.47
CA GLU A 87 -7.68 -2.12 -11.10
C GLU A 87 -8.77 -1.08 -11.36
N THR A 88 -9.77 -1.46 -12.16
CA THR A 88 -11.00 -0.66 -12.28
C THR A 88 -11.98 -1.14 -11.23
N SER A 89 -12.35 -0.24 -10.31
CA SER A 89 -13.31 -0.56 -9.25
C SER A 89 -14.72 -0.79 -9.80
N PRO A 90 -15.64 -1.39 -9.02
CA PRO A 90 -17.06 -1.48 -9.38
C PRO A 90 -17.75 -0.12 -9.62
N LEU A 91 -17.16 0.98 -9.13
CA LEU A 91 -17.62 2.35 -9.37
C LEU A 91 -17.03 2.96 -10.65
N SER A 92 -16.37 2.15 -11.49
CA SER A 92 -15.73 2.56 -12.75
C SER A 92 -14.68 3.65 -12.59
N VAL A 93 -14.04 3.72 -11.42
CA VAL A 93 -12.87 4.58 -11.17
C VAL A 93 -11.63 3.72 -10.92
N PRO A 94 -10.41 4.23 -11.20
CA PRO A 94 -9.18 3.53 -10.85
C PRO A 94 -9.09 3.23 -9.35
N GLU A 95 -8.46 2.11 -9.01
CA GLU A 95 -8.22 1.69 -7.64
C GLU A 95 -6.76 1.25 -7.50
N LEU A 96 -6.06 1.81 -6.50
CA LEU A 96 -4.78 1.29 -6.04
C LEU A 96 -5.07 0.11 -5.12
N ALA A 97 -5.24 -1.06 -5.73
CA ALA A 97 -5.68 -2.28 -5.05
C ALA A 97 -4.63 -2.82 -4.07
N PHE A 98 -3.35 -2.70 -4.41
CA PHE A 98 -2.28 -3.15 -3.53
C PHE A 98 -0.99 -2.36 -3.79
N VAL A 99 -0.28 -2.03 -2.72
CA VAL A 99 1.07 -1.46 -2.81
C VAL A 99 1.97 -2.11 -1.77
N GLN A 100 3.11 -2.60 -2.22
CA GLN A 100 4.18 -3.09 -1.37
C GLN A 100 5.48 -2.38 -1.74
N ILE A 101 6.14 -1.82 -0.73
CA ILE A 101 7.43 -1.14 -0.88
C ILE A 101 8.40 -1.80 0.09
N THR A 102 9.44 -2.44 -0.44
CA THR A 102 10.45 -3.15 0.37
C THR A 102 11.85 -2.69 0.04
N ASP A 103 12.73 -2.74 1.03
CA ASP A 103 14.18 -2.64 0.86
C ASP A 103 14.74 -4.05 0.61
N PRO A 104 15.21 -4.37 -0.62
CA PRO A 104 15.76 -5.69 -0.92
C PRO A 104 16.96 -6.07 -0.05
N ALA A 105 17.70 -5.08 0.46
CA ALA A 105 18.86 -5.27 1.32
C ALA A 105 18.51 -5.45 2.81
N ALA A 106 17.27 -5.15 3.23
CA ALA A 106 16.84 -5.33 4.60
C ALA A 106 16.56 -6.79 4.93
N ALA A 107 16.64 -7.15 6.21
CA ALA A 107 16.25 -8.47 6.68
C ALA A 107 14.80 -8.81 6.25
N ARG A 108 14.61 -10.08 5.87
CA ARG A 108 13.30 -10.63 5.49
C ARG A 108 12.73 -11.47 6.63
N TYR A 109 11.45 -11.28 6.92
CA TYR A 109 10.66 -12.08 7.85
C TYR A 109 9.65 -12.89 7.06
N GLY A 110 9.49 -14.16 7.42
CA GLY A 110 8.64 -15.14 6.73
C GLY A 110 7.16 -15.02 7.04
N ILE A 111 6.64 -13.81 7.32
CA ILE A 111 5.25 -13.62 7.74
C ILE A 111 4.23 -13.97 6.67
N ASP A 112 4.64 -14.00 5.39
CA ASP A 112 3.84 -14.35 4.21
C ASP A 112 3.64 -15.87 4.06
N ARG A 113 4.23 -16.67 4.95
CA ARG A 113 4.17 -18.14 4.90
C ARG A 113 3.85 -18.72 6.27
N ASP A 114 2.87 -19.61 6.33
CA ASP A 114 2.60 -20.40 7.53
C ASP A 114 3.67 -21.50 7.73
N LEU A 115 3.55 -22.27 8.82
CA LEU A 115 4.50 -23.34 9.15
C LEU A 115 4.51 -24.48 8.10
N ASP A 116 3.45 -24.59 7.30
CA ASP A 116 3.32 -25.56 6.21
C ASP A 116 3.72 -24.95 4.84
N GLY A 117 4.19 -23.70 4.81
CA GLY A 117 4.59 -22.97 3.60
C GLY A 117 3.44 -22.39 2.78
N ARG A 118 2.20 -22.43 3.28
CA ARG A 118 1.04 -21.83 2.61
C ARG A 118 1.05 -20.31 2.78
N ASP A 119 0.41 -19.62 1.85
CA ASP A 119 0.30 -18.16 1.90
C ASP A 119 -0.58 -17.73 3.09
N THR A 120 -0.07 -16.81 3.90
CA THR A 120 -0.82 -16.23 5.03
C THR A 120 -1.71 -15.07 4.60
N LEU A 121 -1.59 -14.63 3.34
CA LEU A 121 -2.12 -13.37 2.84
C LEU A 121 -1.72 -12.21 3.77
N PHE A 122 -0.43 -12.15 4.08
CA PHE A 122 0.19 -11.15 4.97
C PHE A 122 -0.36 -11.14 6.40
N GLY A 123 -0.87 -12.28 6.88
CA GLY A 123 -1.44 -12.40 8.22
C GLY A 123 -2.97 -12.27 8.27
N THR A 124 -3.63 -12.08 7.12
CA THR A 124 -5.10 -11.90 7.05
C THR A 124 -5.88 -13.22 6.96
N LEU A 125 -5.24 -14.29 6.47
CA LEU A 125 -5.84 -15.64 6.37
C LEU A 125 -5.37 -16.56 7.49
N SER A 126 -4.06 -16.59 7.74
CA SER A 126 -3.41 -17.34 8.82
C SER A 126 -2.22 -16.54 9.34
N ARG A 127 -1.64 -16.90 10.49
CA ARG A 127 -0.52 -16.16 11.09
C ARG A 127 0.71 -17.03 11.29
N ASN A 128 1.87 -16.47 11.01
CA ASN A 128 3.16 -16.99 11.46
C ASN A 128 3.66 -16.10 12.60
N VAL A 129 3.19 -16.39 13.82
CA VAL A 129 3.36 -15.51 14.98
C VAL A 129 4.84 -15.36 15.35
N ASP A 130 5.67 -16.39 15.17
CA ASP A 130 7.10 -16.31 15.46
C ASP A 130 7.82 -15.31 14.54
N GLU A 131 7.52 -15.33 13.24
CA GLU A 131 8.06 -14.38 12.28
C GLU A 131 7.49 -12.97 12.49
N GLU A 132 6.22 -12.84 12.88
CA GLU A 132 5.63 -11.56 13.26
C GLU A 132 6.32 -10.96 14.50
N MET A 133 6.63 -11.78 15.51
CA MET A 133 7.37 -11.34 16.70
C MET A 133 8.79 -10.87 16.35
N ARG A 134 9.47 -11.53 15.41
CA ARG A 134 10.78 -11.09 14.91
C ARG A 134 10.66 -9.76 14.16
N ALA A 135 9.69 -9.65 13.26
CA ALA A 135 9.43 -8.42 12.51
C ALA A 135 9.10 -7.24 13.43
N PHE A 136 8.24 -7.48 14.43
CA PHE A 136 7.85 -6.50 15.44
C PHE A 136 9.06 -5.97 16.23
N LYS A 137 9.95 -6.87 16.69
CA LYS A 137 11.17 -6.49 17.43
C LYS A 137 12.09 -5.59 16.59
N ASP A 138 12.11 -5.77 15.27
CA ASP A 138 12.89 -4.96 14.34
C ASP A 138 12.12 -3.72 13.82
N GLY A 139 10.96 -3.44 14.40
CA GLY A 139 10.16 -2.24 14.16
C GLY A 139 9.29 -2.29 12.92
N LEU A 140 8.97 -3.45 12.36
CA LEU A 140 8.04 -3.55 11.24
C LEU A 140 6.59 -3.42 11.74
N ALA A 141 5.69 -3.06 10.82
CA ALA A 141 4.24 -3.08 11.01
C ALA A 141 3.65 -4.45 10.61
N PRO A 142 2.40 -4.77 10.97
CA PRO A 142 1.72 -5.97 10.50
C PRO A 142 1.77 -6.09 8.97
N GLY A 143 1.91 -7.30 8.44
CA GLY A 143 1.95 -7.54 6.99
C GLY A 143 3.24 -7.12 6.27
N GLN A 144 4.22 -6.53 6.96
CA GLN A 144 5.52 -6.21 6.35
C GLN A 144 6.51 -7.39 6.43
N VAL A 145 6.92 -7.92 5.28
CA VAL A 145 7.97 -8.95 5.18
C VAL A 145 9.39 -8.36 5.25
N ARG A 146 9.53 -7.06 5.00
CA ARG A 146 10.80 -6.31 4.98
C ARG A 146 10.54 -4.86 5.39
N ARG A 147 11.59 -4.17 5.85
CA ARG A 147 11.52 -2.70 5.98
C ARG A 147 11.27 -2.07 4.61
N GLY A 148 10.51 -0.98 4.58
CA GLY A 148 10.20 -0.27 3.34
C GLY A 148 11.20 0.84 3.00
N LEU A 149 11.22 1.25 1.74
CA LEU A 149 12.06 2.34 1.20
C LEU A 149 11.52 3.75 1.49
N ARG A 150 10.39 3.87 2.20
CA ARG A 150 9.69 5.15 2.48
C ARG A 150 9.23 5.91 1.21
N LEU A 151 8.87 5.16 0.17
CA LEU A 151 8.45 5.71 -1.14
C LEU A 151 6.94 5.85 -1.32
N LEU A 152 6.12 5.64 -0.28
CA LEU A 152 4.67 5.78 -0.38
C LEU A 152 4.22 7.15 -0.93
N PRO A 153 4.82 8.29 -0.51
CA PRO A 153 4.48 9.59 -1.11
C PRO A 153 4.69 9.62 -2.62
N GLY A 154 5.83 9.11 -3.09
CA GLY A 154 6.16 9.06 -4.52
C GLY A 154 5.23 8.13 -5.30
N VAL A 155 4.79 7.01 -4.70
CA VAL A 155 3.81 6.12 -5.34
C VAL A 155 2.44 6.80 -5.48
N LEU A 156 2.00 7.55 -4.47
CA LEU A 156 0.74 8.29 -4.53
C LEU A 156 0.82 9.45 -5.53
N GLU A 157 1.97 10.12 -5.64
CA GLU A 157 2.21 11.13 -6.68
C GLU A 157 2.22 10.53 -8.09
N ALA A 158 2.86 9.37 -8.26
CA ALA A 158 2.85 8.60 -9.50
C ALA A 158 1.41 8.19 -9.87
N MET A 159 0.60 7.76 -8.89
CA MET A 159 -0.81 7.43 -9.09
C MET A 159 -1.65 8.66 -9.45
N ASP A 160 -1.46 9.81 -8.79
CA ASP A 160 -2.07 11.09 -9.16
C ASP A 160 -1.71 11.46 -10.62
N GLY A 161 -0.46 11.27 -11.02
CA GLY A 161 0.01 11.48 -12.40
C GLY A 161 -0.64 10.54 -13.42
N PHE A 162 -0.69 9.26 -13.11
CA PHE A 162 -1.36 8.25 -13.91
C PHE A 162 -2.85 8.57 -14.10
N CYS A 163 -3.56 8.93 -13.03
CA CYS A 163 -4.98 9.28 -13.10
C CYS A 163 -5.23 10.51 -13.99
N ARG A 164 -4.37 11.55 -13.92
CA ARG A 164 -4.46 12.70 -14.84
C ARG A 164 -4.34 12.30 -16.30
N LEU A 165 -3.44 11.37 -16.63
CA LEU A 165 -3.23 10.92 -18.02
C LEU A 165 -4.47 10.24 -18.60
N ILE A 166 -5.21 9.52 -17.77
CA ILE A 166 -6.46 8.82 -18.14
C ILE A 166 -7.72 9.63 -17.79
N GLY A 167 -7.58 10.91 -17.45
CA GLY A 167 -8.72 11.79 -17.17
C GLY A 167 -9.54 11.44 -15.92
N ALA A 168 -8.99 10.66 -14.99
CA ALA A 168 -9.63 10.35 -13.72
C ALA A 168 -9.36 11.46 -12.69
N GLU A 169 -10.41 11.91 -12.00
CA GLU A 169 -10.33 12.97 -10.97
C GLU A 169 -10.05 12.42 -9.57
N LEU A 170 -10.27 11.12 -9.36
CA LEU A 170 -10.00 10.41 -8.11
C LEU A 170 -9.66 8.95 -8.36
N TYR A 171 -9.09 8.30 -7.36
CA TYR A 171 -8.95 6.86 -7.31
C TYR A 171 -9.25 6.32 -5.91
N LEU A 172 -9.60 5.04 -5.82
CA LEU A 172 -9.89 4.34 -4.58
C LEU A 172 -8.64 3.64 -4.03
N ILE A 173 -8.63 3.44 -2.72
CA ILE A 173 -7.58 2.72 -2.01
C ILE A 173 -8.23 1.87 -0.92
N GLU A 174 -7.86 0.60 -0.82
CA GLU A 174 -8.29 -0.28 0.26
C GLU A 174 -7.12 -0.63 1.19
N PRO A 175 -7.00 0.04 2.35
CA PRO A 175 -5.95 -0.30 3.31
C PRO A 175 -6.19 -1.69 3.93
N LEU A 176 -5.19 -2.56 3.86
CA LEU A 176 -5.21 -3.89 4.50
C LEU A 176 -5.10 -3.84 6.03
N PHE A 177 -4.50 -2.78 6.57
CA PHE A 177 -4.25 -2.63 8.01
C PHE A 177 -4.50 -1.21 8.49
N TYR A 178 -4.76 -1.07 9.79
CA TYR A 178 -4.94 0.22 10.47
C TYR A 178 -3.80 1.21 10.18
N HIS A 179 -2.53 0.77 10.28
CA HIS A 179 -1.40 1.66 10.01
C HIS A 179 -1.37 2.15 8.56
N SER A 180 -1.80 1.34 7.59
CA SER A 180 -1.90 1.73 6.18
C SER A 180 -2.95 2.83 6.00
N ALA A 181 -4.13 2.69 6.64
CA ALA A 181 -5.15 3.73 6.60
C ALA A 181 -4.61 5.07 7.12
N VAL A 182 -3.96 5.07 8.29
CA VAL A 182 -3.35 6.29 8.86
C VAL A 182 -2.24 6.86 7.98
N LEU A 183 -1.44 6.02 7.31
CA LEU A 183 -0.45 6.49 6.34
C LEU A 183 -1.12 7.19 5.14
N TYR A 184 -2.16 6.60 4.57
CA TYR A 184 -2.90 7.20 3.46
C TYR A 184 -3.54 8.54 3.86
N GLU A 185 -4.13 8.65 5.06
CA GLU A 185 -4.64 9.92 5.61
C GLU A 185 -3.56 11.01 5.60
N ARG A 186 -2.39 10.69 6.15
CA ARG A 186 -1.24 11.63 6.22
C ARG A 186 -0.78 12.07 4.83
N HIS A 187 -1.01 11.26 3.81
CA HIS A 187 -0.72 11.57 2.42
C HIS A 187 -1.93 12.12 1.65
N GLY A 188 -2.96 12.58 2.36
CA GLY A 188 -4.06 13.37 1.80
C GLY A 188 -5.23 12.54 1.28
N CYS A 189 -5.30 11.25 1.60
CA CYS A 189 -6.46 10.43 1.28
C CYS A 189 -7.61 10.70 2.26
N GLY A 190 -8.84 10.66 1.74
CA GLY A 190 -10.07 10.71 2.51
C GLY A 190 -10.69 9.32 2.67
N TYR A 191 -11.81 9.26 3.38
CA TYR A 191 -12.60 8.04 3.57
C TYR A 191 -13.83 8.07 2.69
N LEU A 192 -14.01 7.01 1.90
CA LEU A 192 -15.29 6.69 1.28
C LEU A 192 -16.19 5.98 2.30
N LEU A 193 -15.61 5.05 3.09
CA LEU A 193 -16.27 4.28 4.15
C LEU A 193 -15.31 4.05 5.31
N GLY A 194 -15.85 3.93 6.53
CA GLY A 194 -15.09 3.49 7.71
C GLY A 194 -14.32 4.60 8.43
N ARG A 195 -14.64 5.88 8.20
CA ARG A 195 -14.05 6.98 8.99
C ARG A 195 -14.44 6.87 10.45
N GLU A 196 -15.72 6.60 10.71
CA GLU A 196 -16.30 6.39 12.02
C GLU A 196 -15.63 5.24 12.78
N VAL A 197 -15.16 4.20 12.07
CA VAL A 197 -14.37 3.10 12.66
C VAL A 197 -13.04 3.65 13.17
N MET A 198 -12.36 4.48 12.38
CA MET A 198 -11.07 5.06 12.75
C MET A 198 -11.20 6.06 13.92
N ASP A 199 -12.22 6.92 13.88
CA ASP A 199 -12.55 7.86 14.96
C ASP A 199 -12.91 7.11 16.26
N SER A 200 -13.72 6.05 16.16
CA SER A 200 -14.06 5.19 17.31
C SER A 200 -12.84 4.50 17.89
N LEU A 201 -11.94 3.98 17.05
CA LEU A 201 -10.68 3.40 17.52
C LEU A 201 -9.84 4.43 18.26
N HIS A 202 -9.81 5.68 17.78
CA HIS A 202 -9.09 6.72 18.48
C HIS A 202 -9.63 6.98 19.88
N ALA A 203 -10.96 7.06 20.04
CA ALA A 203 -11.60 7.18 21.34
C ALA A 203 -11.28 5.97 22.24
N GLU A 204 -11.37 4.75 21.70
CA GLU A 204 -11.13 3.51 22.45
C GLU A 204 -9.68 3.33 22.92
N PHE A 205 -8.70 3.82 22.15
CA PHE A 205 -7.29 3.84 22.55
C PHE A 205 -6.91 5.06 23.43
N SER A 206 -7.85 5.97 23.68
CA SER A 206 -7.63 7.12 24.57
C SER A 206 -7.85 6.74 26.04
N GLU A 207 -7.48 7.64 26.96
CA GLU A 207 -7.60 7.40 28.40
C GLU A 207 -9.04 7.02 28.79
N GLY A 208 -9.18 5.92 29.53
CA GLY A 208 -10.48 5.36 29.94
C GLY A 208 -11.20 4.52 28.88
N GLY A 209 -10.67 4.42 27.66
CA GLY A 209 -11.22 3.57 26.59
C GLY A 209 -10.96 2.07 26.83
N GLY A 210 -11.82 1.22 26.24
CA GLY A 210 -11.74 -0.23 26.39
C GLY A 210 -10.47 -0.82 25.78
N LEU A 211 -10.09 -0.36 24.58
CA LEU A 211 -8.84 -0.80 23.95
C LEU A 211 -7.60 -0.29 24.69
N ALA A 212 -7.62 0.90 25.28
CA ALA A 212 -6.54 1.38 26.12
C ALA A 212 -6.36 0.49 27.36
N THR A 213 -7.45 0.05 27.99
CA THR A 213 -7.43 -0.88 29.12
C THR A 213 -6.88 -2.26 28.71
N GLY A 214 -7.16 -2.70 27.47
CA GLY A 214 -6.66 -3.96 26.91
C GLY A 214 -5.16 -3.96 26.55
N LEU A 215 -4.48 -2.81 26.64
CA LEU A 215 -3.02 -2.71 26.52
C LEU A 215 -2.34 -3.05 27.85
N ASP A 216 -2.56 -4.28 28.32
CA ASP A 216 -2.17 -4.79 29.64
C ASP A 216 -0.82 -5.52 29.64
N GLY A 217 -0.14 -5.60 28.49
CA GLY A 217 1.11 -6.35 28.33
C GLY A 217 0.95 -7.87 28.27
N SER A 218 -0.27 -8.39 28.09
CA SER A 218 -0.53 -9.83 27.95
C SER A 218 0.19 -10.47 26.76
N THR A 219 0.48 -9.70 25.71
CA THR A 219 1.33 -10.08 24.58
C THR A 219 2.35 -8.98 24.29
N PRO A 220 3.46 -9.27 23.59
CA PRO A 220 4.40 -8.25 23.14
C PRO A 220 3.75 -7.13 22.30
N PHE A 221 2.60 -7.42 21.66
CA PHE A 221 1.86 -6.49 20.83
C PHE A 221 0.91 -5.56 21.61
N ARG A 222 0.66 -5.84 22.90
CA ARG A 222 -0.32 -5.13 23.76
C ARG A 222 0.32 -4.37 24.91
N VAL A 223 1.55 -3.90 24.76
CA VAL A 223 2.19 -3.05 25.76
C VAL A 223 1.48 -1.70 25.89
N PRO A 224 1.42 -1.07 27.08
CA PRO A 224 0.71 0.21 27.29
C PRO A 224 1.10 1.31 26.29
N GLU A 225 2.37 1.38 25.91
CA GLU A 225 2.91 2.38 24.99
C GLU A 225 2.38 2.22 23.55
N ALA A 226 1.86 1.03 23.20
CA ALA A 226 1.35 0.75 21.86
C ALA A 226 0.22 1.72 21.47
N GLY A 227 -0.58 2.18 22.43
CA GLY A 227 -1.66 3.15 22.22
C GLY A 227 -1.19 4.53 21.74
N ARG A 228 0.11 4.84 21.82
CA ARG A 228 0.69 6.14 21.41
C ARG A 228 1.27 6.13 20.00
N THR A 229 1.40 4.96 19.38
CA THR A 229 2.04 4.82 18.07
C THR A 229 1.11 4.18 17.05
N VAL A 230 1.25 4.56 15.78
CA VAL A 230 0.47 4.00 14.66
C VAL A 230 0.75 2.50 14.53
N ARG A 231 2.04 2.12 14.57
CA ARG A 231 2.46 0.71 14.53
C ARG A 231 1.97 -0.07 15.74
N GLY A 232 2.06 0.49 16.94
CA GLY A 232 1.59 -0.15 18.16
C GLY A 232 0.10 -0.45 18.14
N ARG A 233 -0.76 0.54 17.82
CA ARG A 233 -2.20 0.32 17.65
C ARG A 233 -2.49 -0.73 16.58
N SER A 234 -1.78 -0.69 15.46
CA SER A 234 -1.96 -1.68 14.39
C SER A 234 -1.60 -3.09 14.83
N TRP A 235 -0.52 -3.27 15.60
CA TRP A 235 -0.14 -4.58 16.14
C TRP A 235 -1.14 -5.08 17.18
N ALA A 236 -1.60 -4.23 18.10
CA ALA A 236 -2.62 -4.61 19.06
C ALA A 236 -3.93 -5.06 18.37
N LEU A 237 -4.36 -4.33 17.33
CA LEU A 237 -5.50 -4.70 16.49
C LEU A 237 -5.29 -6.02 15.75
N HIS A 238 -4.12 -6.21 15.13
CA HIS A 238 -3.73 -7.47 14.49
C HIS A 238 -3.70 -8.65 15.46
N ASP A 239 -3.33 -8.37 16.72
CA ASP A 239 -3.31 -9.35 17.80
C ASP A 239 -4.72 -9.64 18.38
N GLY A 240 -5.77 -9.00 17.85
CA GLY A 240 -7.15 -9.26 18.26
C GLY A 240 -7.53 -8.61 19.59
N ILE A 241 -6.99 -7.43 19.90
CA ILE A 241 -7.43 -6.65 21.08
C ILE A 241 -8.89 -6.22 20.98
N SER A 242 -9.37 -5.95 19.76
CA SER A 242 -10.79 -5.70 19.46
C SER A 242 -11.48 -7.02 19.11
N ARG A 243 -12.77 -7.14 19.46
CA ARG A 243 -13.60 -8.29 19.07
C ARG A 243 -13.92 -8.21 17.58
N GLY A 244 -13.00 -8.71 16.76
CA GLY A 244 -13.11 -8.75 15.31
C GLY A 244 -11.88 -8.18 14.61
N ALA A 245 -11.63 -8.63 13.38
CA ALA A 245 -10.58 -8.05 12.56
C ALA A 245 -10.95 -6.61 12.20
N TRP A 246 -9.96 -5.71 12.26
CA TRP A 246 -10.10 -4.38 11.69
C TRP A 246 -10.41 -4.52 10.19
N SER A 247 -11.52 -3.92 9.75
CA SER A 247 -12.06 -4.07 8.40
C SER A 247 -13.07 -2.95 8.09
N GLY A 248 -13.60 -2.94 6.86
CA GLY A 248 -14.67 -2.01 6.46
C GLY A 248 -14.20 -0.58 6.17
N VAL A 249 -12.91 -0.40 5.93
CA VAL A 249 -12.33 0.90 5.58
C VAL A 249 -12.04 0.94 4.08
N LYS A 250 -12.67 1.87 3.38
CA LYS A 250 -12.37 2.18 1.98
C LYS A 250 -12.05 3.66 1.85
N MET A 251 -10.94 3.98 1.21
CA MET A 251 -10.41 5.33 1.09
C MET A 251 -10.49 5.80 -0.37
N TYR A 252 -10.40 7.11 -0.54
CA TYR A 252 -10.24 7.73 -1.86
C TYR A 252 -9.13 8.77 -1.81
N LYS A 253 -8.54 9.06 -2.96
CA LYS A 253 -7.66 10.21 -3.14
C LYS A 253 -8.16 11.01 -4.34
N ALA A 254 -8.53 12.26 -4.09
CA ALA A 254 -8.79 13.21 -5.16
C ALA A 254 -7.44 13.68 -5.73
N VAL A 255 -7.33 13.61 -7.06
CA VAL A 255 -6.07 13.82 -7.77
C VAL A 255 -5.58 15.25 -7.56
N GLY A 256 -4.36 15.41 -7.08
CA GLY A 256 -3.76 16.72 -6.78
C GLY A 256 -4.34 17.45 -5.56
N LEU A 257 -5.32 16.87 -4.86
CA LEU A 257 -5.93 17.45 -3.66
C LEU A 257 -5.58 16.65 -2.41
N ARG A 258 -5.70 17.31 -1.24
CA ARG A 258 -5.54 16.69 0.08
C ARG A 258 -6.86 16.77 0.82
N ALA A 259 -7.28 15.66 1.41
CA ALA A 259 -8.50 15.60 2.20
C ALA A 259 -8.36 16.18 3.62
N ASP A 260 -7.11 16.33 4.10
CA ASP A 260 -6.74 16.85 5.42
C ASP A 260 -7.52 16.22 6.60
N ILE A 261 -7.71 14.90 6.51
CA ILE A 261 -8.28 14.07 7.58
C ILE A 261 -7.17 13.64 8.55
N ASN A 262 -7.51 13.57 9.84
CA ASN A 262 -6.61 13.08 10.88
C ASN A 262 -7.41 12.35 11.97
N THR A 263 -7.51 11.03 11.85
CA THR A 263 -8.22 10.19 12.85
C THR A 263 -7.30 9.74 13.99
N PHE A 264 -6.00 10.06 13.95
CA PHE A 264 -5.08 9.81 15.06
C PHE A 264 -4.20 11.03 15.36
N PRO A 265 -4.78 12.11 15.92
CA PRO A 265 -4.03 13.30 16.28
C PRO A 265 -2.92 12.99 17.29
N GLY A 266 -1.72 13.52 17.04
CA GLY A 266 -0.54 13.31 17.87
C GLY A 266 0.10 11.92 17.78
N GLY A 267 -0.42 11.01 16.93
CA GLY A 267 0.10 9.66 16.79
C GLY A 267 1.53 9.63 16.23
N ILE A 268 2.43 8.92 16.90
CA ILE A 268 3.82 8.73 16.45
C ILE A 268 3.89 7.53 15.50
N TYR A 269 4.68 7.58 14.43
CA TYR A 269 4.83 6.42 13.54
C TYR A 269 5.86 5.41 14.05
#